data_AF-A0A973XCE7-F1
#
_entry.id   AF-A0A973XCE7-F1
#
_cell.length_a   1.000
_cell.length_b   1.000
_cell.length_c   1.000
_cell.angle_alpha   90.00
_cell.angle_beta   90.00
_cell.angle_gamma   90.00
#
_symmetry.space_group_name_H-M   'P 1'
#
loop_
_entity.id
_entity.type
_entity.pdbx_description
1 polymer ?
#
loop_
_entity_poly.entity_id
_entity_poly.type
_entity_poly.pdbx_seq_one_letter_code
_entity_poly.pdbx_strand_id
1 'polypeptide(L)'
;MNLKHIFRGTLAVVSIATLMATAADACTRALYVAKDGTVIVGRNMDWGEDMSSNMWVLPRGMKRDGRGGANTIAWESKYGSLVVSAYDIGTAEGMNEKGLVVNELALVESDYGKPPVGAKVISLSTWPQYVLDNFATVAEAVADLRQEKFVVQTVILGTGRAANMHLVMSDATGDSAVFEYVKGKLVIHHGKEYKVVTNSPTFDKQLAIMEYWKDAGGLNKSLPGTSRASDRFVRTSYLLDSLPAEMNEKYISGTPQQNFKFQAPMAALSLMRSVGTPLGFADEA
;
A
#
# COMPACT_ATOMS: atom_id res chain seq x y z
N MET A 1 1.83 -19.45 -75.35
CA MET A 1 2.07 -20.63 -74.51
C MET A 1 3.06 -20.23 -73.42
N ASN A 2 2.58 -20.17 -72.16
CA ASN A 2 3.24 -20.38 -70.85
C ASN A 2 4.64 -19.74 -70.59
N LEU A 3 4.99 -19.19 -69.42
CA LEU A 3 4.35 -19.02 -68.11
C LEU A 3 5.20 -17.97 -67.38
N LYS A 4 4.63 -16.85 -66.91
CA LYS A 4 5.34 -15.89 -66.03
C LYS A 4 5.10 -16.33 -64.58
N HIS A 5 6.13 -16.85 -63.92
CA HIS A 5 6.10 -17.12 -62.48
C HIS A 5 6.23 -15.79 -61.71
N ILE A 6 5.11 -15.30 -61.19
CA ILE A 6 5.06 -14.20 -60.22
C ILE A 6 5.30 -14.82 -58.84
N PHE A 7 6.50 -14.66 -58.31
CA PHE A 7 6.77 -14.89 -56.89
C PHE A 7 6.13 -13.75 -56.09
N ARG A 8 4.98 -14.01 -55.47
CA ARG A 8 4.37 -13.14 -54.45
C ARG A 8 5.14 -13.33 -53.15
N GLY A 9 6.07 -12.43 -52.86
CA GLY A 9 6.68 -12.30 -51.54
C GLY A 9 5.68 -11.66 -50.58
N THR A 10 5.01 -12.47 -49.77
CA THR A 10 4.19 -11.98 -48.66
C THR A 10 5.13 -11.54 -47.54
N LEU A 11 5.37 -10.24 -47.41
CA LEU A 11 6.07 -9.67 -46.27
C LEU A 11 5.16 -9.80 -45.05
N ALA A 12 5.36 -10.83 -44.22
CA ALA A 12 4.69 -10.94 -42.94
C ALA A 12 5.32 -9.90 -42.00
N VAL A 13 4.62 -8.77 -41.82
CA VAL A 13 4.91 -7.81 -40.74
C VAL A 13 4.50 -8.49 -39.44
N VAL A 14 5.48 -9.07 -38.73
CA VAL A 14 5.29 -9.50 -37.36
C VAL A 14 5.27 -8.23 -36.51
N SER A 15 4.07 -7.73 -36.23
CA SER A 15 3.86 -6.72 -35.21
C SER A 15 4.26 -7.33 -33.87
N ILE A 16 5.45 -6.97 -33.38
CA ILE A 16 5.83 -7.23 -31.99
C ILE A 16 4.91 -6.36 -31.14
N ALA A 17 3.83 -6.94 -30.64
CA ALA A 17 3.05 -6.34 -29.58
C ALA A 17 3.95 -6.29 -28.34
N THR A 18 4.55 -5.13 -28.08
CA THR A 18 5.11 -4.83 -26.75
C THR A 18 3.94 -4.88 -25.76
N LEU A 19 3.83 -6.00 -25.04
CA LEU A 19 3.05 -6.07 -23.81
C LEU A 19 3.63 -5.03 -22.85
N MET A 20 3.05 -3.84 -22.84
CA MET A 20 3.26 -2.91 -21.74
C MET A 20 2.58 -3.53 -20.53
N ALA A 21 3.37 -4.03 -19.58
CA ALA A 21 2.84 -4.41 -18.28
C ALA A 21 2.21 -3.16 -17.65
N THR A 22 0.88 -3.12 -17.62
CA THR A 22 0.14 -2.10 -16.89
C THR A 22 0.52 -2.19 -15.41
N ALA A 23 0.61 -1.05 -14.73
CA ALA A 23 0.82 -1.09 -13.29
C ALA A 23 -0.37 -1.82 -12.66
N ALA A 24 -0.13 -2.71 -11.71
CA ALA A 24 -1.21 -3.35 -10.97
C ALA A 24 -1.93 -2.27 -10.14
N ASP A 25 -3.12 -1.89 -10.57
CA ASP A 25 -3.86 -0.74 -10.06
C ASP A 25 -4.62 -1.00 -8.76
N ALA A 26 -4.18 -1.96 -7.94
CA ALA A 26 -5.11 -2.65 -7.03
C ALA A 26 -4.85 -2.59 -5.51
N CYS A 27 -3.66 -2.15 -5.05
CA CYS A 27 -3.37 -2.13 -3.60
C CYS A 27 -4.44 -1.35 -2.81
N THR A 28 -4.91 -1.94 -1.72
CA THR A 28 -5.96 -1.40 -0.84
C THR A 28 -5.62 -1.71 0.60
N ARG A 29 -5.77 -0.73 1.48
CA ARG A 29 -5.49 -0.86 2.90
C ARG A 29 -6.69 -0.35 3.72
N ALA A 30 -7.04 -1.07 4.78
CA ALA A 30 -8.12 -0.71 5.70
C ALA A 30 -7.69 -0.85 7.18
N LEU A 31 -8.11 0.11 8.01
CA LEU A 31 -7.94 0.14 9.46
C LEU A 31 -9.29 -0.06 10.15
N TYR A 32 -9.48 -1.25 10.69
CA TYR A 32 -10.64 -1.57 11.53
C TYR A 32 -10.30 -1.29 13.00
N VAL A 33 -11.19 -0.57 13.69
CA VAL A 33 -11.09 -0.27 15.13
C VAL A 33 -12.40 -0.64 15.80
N ALA A 34 -12.37 -1.62 16.70
CA ALA A 34 -13.51 -2.06 17.47
C ALA A 34 -13.77 -1.16 18.69
N LYS A 35 -14.95 -1.30 19.30
CA LYS A 35 -15.35 -0.55 20.51
C LYS A 35 -14.50 -0.89 21.74
N ASP A 36 -13.97 -2.11 21.82
CA ASP A 36 -13.10 -2.55 22.92
C ASP A 36 -11.63 -2.12 22.76
N GLY A 37 -11.32 -1.36 21.70
CA GLY A 37 -9.96 -0.93 21.38
C GLY A 37 -9.16 -1.92 20.54
N THR A 38 -9.74 -3.05 20.12
CA THR A 38 -9.07 -3.95 19.16
C THR A 38 -8.83 -3.23 17.83
N VAL A 39 -7.57 -3.19 17.39
CA VAL A 39 -7.16 -2.58 16.12
C VAL A 39 -6.67 -3.66 15.16
N ILE A 40 -7.17 -3.64 13.93
CA ILE A 40 -6.80 -4.59 12.87
C ILE A 40 -6.50 -3.83 11.59
N VAL A 41 -5.35 -4.10 11.00
CA VAL A 41 -4.96 -3.58 9.69
C VAL A 41 -5.09 -4.71 8.67
N GLY A 42 -5.88 -4.48 7.63
CA GLY A 42 -5.97 -5.34 6.46
C GLY A 42 -5.34 -4.66 5.24
N ARG A 43 -4.64 -5.42 4.41
CA ARG A 43 -4.02 -4.93 3.18
C ARG A 43 -4.11 -5.98 2.08
N ASN A 44 -4.48 -5.56 0.88
CA ASN A 44 -4.26 -6.31 -0.36
C ASN A 44 -2.97 -5.82 -1.02
N MET A 45 -2.11 -6.78 -1.38
CA MET A 45 -0.96 -6.54 -2.25
C MET A 45 -1.37 -6.99 -3.65
N ASP A 46 -1.45 -6.04 -4.57
CA ASP A 46 -1.75 -6.32 -5.96
C ASP A 46 -0.58 -5.84 -6.82
N TRP A 47 0.01 -6.79 -7.55
CA TRP A 47 1.21 -6.59 -8.34
C TRP A 47 1.13 -7.37 -9.65
N GLY A 48 1.80 -6.87 -10.69
CA GLY A 48 1.68 -7.40 -12.06
C GLY A 48 2.48 -8.68 -12.32
N GLU A 49 3.29 -9.08 -11.36
CA GLU A 49 4.20 -10.24 -11.43
C GLU A 49 4.44 -10.80 -10.03
N ASP A 50 5.14 -11.93 -9.96
CA ASP A 50 5.59 -12.48 -8.68
C ASP A 50 6.65 -11.55 -8.06
N MET A 51 6.35 -11.04 -6.85
CA MET A 51 7.26 -10.21 -6.07
C MET A 51 8.34 -11.01 -5.34
N SER A 52 8.27 -12.34 -5.34
CA SER A 52 9.15 -13.23 -4.57
C SER A 52 9.21 -12.82 -3.09
N SER A 53 8.06 -12.51 -2.50
CA SER A 53 7.94 -12.02 -1.13
C SER A 53 8.27 -13.08 -0.09
N ASN A 54 9.07 -12.71 0.90
CA ASN A 54 9.41 -13.54 2.04
C ASN A 54 9.09 -12.82 3.36
N MET A 55 8.90 -13.60 4.42
CA MET A 55 8.74 -13.06 5.77
C MET A 55 10.06 -13.05 6.53
N TRP A 56 10.36 -11.94 7.19
CA TRP A 56 11.60 -11.75 7.93
C TRP A 56 11.33 -11.26 9.35
N VAL A 57 11.94 -11.90 10.34
CA VAL A 57 12.03 -11.40 11.71
C VAL A 57 13.35 -10.65 11.86
N LEU A 58 13.27 -9.37 12.17
CA LEU A 58 14.42 -8.48 12.26
C LEU A 58 14.55 -7.99 13.71
N PRO A 59 15.61 -8.38 14.45
CA PRO A 59 15.76 -7.98 15.85
C PRO A 59 16.14 -6.50 16.01
N ARG A 60 16.00 -5.99 17.23
CA ARG A 60 16.57 -4.69 17.64
C ARG A 60 18.11 -4.73 17.68
N GLY A 61 18.76 -3.58 17.64
CA GLY A 61 20.22 -3.42 17.67
C GLY A 61 20.92 -3.65 16.32
N MET A 62 20.16 -3.81 15.23
CA MET A 62 20.74 -3.95 13.89
C MET A 62 21.23 -2.60 13.39
N LYS A 63 22.49 -2.52 13.00
CA LYS A 63 23.02 -1.36 12.25
C LYS A 63 22.52 -1.43 10.82
N ARG A 64 21.92 -0.34 10.35
CA ARG A 64 21.23 -0.25 9.05
C ARG A 64 21.83 0.86 8.21
N ASP A 65 21.83 0.62 6.91
CA ASP A 65 22.20 1.57 5.87
C ASP A 65 20.94 1.89 5.06
N GLY A 66 20.66 3.17 4.83
CA GLY A 66 19.47 3.62 4.13
C GLY A 66 19.50 3.43 2.61
N ARG A 67 20.55 2.85 2.05
CA ARG A 67 20.69 2.52 0.62
C ARG A 67 20.47 3.69 -0.34
N GLY A 68 20.63 4.92 0.13
CA GLY A 68 20.47 6.17 -0.63
C GLY A 68 21.73 6.65 -1.37
N GLY A 69 22.73 5.78 -1.56
CA GLY A 69 24.01 6.14 -2.17
C GLY A 69 24.97 6.87 -1.20
N ALA A 70 25.84 7.73 -1.74
CA ALA A 70 26.97 8.31 -1.00
C ALA A 70 26.57 9.13 0.25
N ASN A 71 25.41 9.80 0.21
CA ASN A 71 24.90 10.61 1.32
C ASN A 71 23.78 9.91 2.10
N THR A 72 23.77 8.58 2.13
CA THR A 72 22.72 7.86 2.81
C THR A 72 22.73 8.05 4.33
N ILE A 73 21.55 7.92 4.96
CA ILE A 73 21.44 7.85 6.41
C ILE A 73 21.80 6.44 6.91
N ALA A 74 22.18 6.35 8.18
CA ALA A 74 22.35 5.10 8.89
C ALA A 74 21.67 5.20 10.26
N TRP A 75 21.19 4.07 10.78
CA TRP A 75 20.57 4.01 12.10
C TRP A 75 20.84 2.65 12.76
N GLU A 76 20.48 2.54 14.03
CA GLU A 76 20.43 1.27 14.75
C GLU A 76 18.98 0.99 15.14
N SER A 77 18.48 -0.21 14.86
CA SER A 77 17.08 -0.55 15.12
C SER A 77 16.75 -0.51 16.61
N LYS A 78 15.76 0.29 17.02
CA LYS A 78 15.29 0.37 18.41
C LYS A 78 14.30 -0.75 18.72
N TYR A 79 13.49 -1.11 17.73
CA TYR A 79 12.43 -2.10 17.85
C TYR A 79 12.69 -3.30 16.94
N GLY A 80 12.32 -4.48 17.41
CA GLY A 80 12.20 -5.67 16.55
C GLY A 80 10.95 -5.61 15.68
N SER A 81 10.99 -6.21 14.49
CA SER A 81 9.86 -6.22 13.55
C SER A 81 9.71 -7.54 12.81
N LEU A 82 8.46 -7.88 12.48
CA LEU A 82 8.10 -8.89 11.48
C LEU A 82 7.68 -8.18 10.20
N VAL A 83 8.32 -8.50 9.07
CA VAL A 83 8.09 -7.82 7.80
C VAL A 83 7.89 -8.79 6.65
N VAL A 84 7.26 -8.30 5.58
CA VAL A 84 7.17 -8.95 4.28
C VAL A 84 8.06 -8.18 3.30
N SER A 85 8.97 -8.88 2.62
CA SER A 85 9.87 -8.30 1.64
C SER A 85 9.21 -8.16 0.25
N ALA A 86 9.72 -7.21 -0.53
CA ALA A 86 9.56 -7.18 -1.98
C ALA A 86 10.89 -7.53 -2.63
N TYR A 87 10.91 -8.59 -3.43
CA TYR A 87 12.08 -9.13 -4.15
C TYR A 87 13.31 -9.37 -3.26
N ASP A 88 13.12 -9.56 -1.95
CA ASP A 88 14.18 -9.60 -0.93
C ASP A 88 15.15 -8.40 -0.92
N ILE A 89 14.79 -7.28 -1.55
CA ILE A 89 15.62 -6.06 -1.60
C ILE A 89 15.07 -4.92 -0.74
N GLY A 90 13.85 -5.04 -0.25
CA GLY A 90 13.18 -4.01 0.53
C GLY A 90 12.02 -4.54 1.36
N THR A 91 11.60 -3.74 2.34
CA THR A 91 10.44 -4.02 3.18
C THR A 91 9.20 -3.42 2.51
N ALA A 92 8.23 -4.26 2.12
CA ALA A 92 6.98 -3.78 1.53
C ALA A 92 5.92 -3.45 2.60
N GLU A 93 5.94 -4.19 3.71
CA GLU A 93 5.07 -3.98 4.85
C GLU A 93 5.57 -4.72 6.09
N GLY A 94 5.03 -4.40 7.25
CA GLY A 94 5.29 -5.14 8.47
C GLY A 94 4.70 -4.50 9.72
N MET A 95 5.01 -5.11 10.85
CA MET A 95 4.65 -4.63 12.18
C MET A 95 5.85 -4.75 13.12
N ASN A 96 6.06 -3.73 13.97
CA ASN A 96 7.07 -3.80 15.02
C ASN A 96 6.48 -4.27 16.37
N GLU A 97 7.35 -4.55 17.33
CA GLU A 97 6.97 -5.03 18.67
C GLU A 97 6.17 -4.02 19.53
N LYS A 98 5.96 -2.80 19.03
CA LYS A 98 5.11 -1.77 19.66
C LYS A 98 3.70 -1.72 19.06
N GLY A 99 3.45 -2.51 18.02
CA GLY A 99 2.16 -2.52 17.31
C GLY A 99 2.04 -1.43 16.25
N LEU A 100 3.14 -0.78 15.86
CA LEU A 100 3.18 0.09 14.68
C LEU A 100 3.21 -0.79 13.43
N VAL A 101 2.25 -0.58 12.54
CA VAL A 101 2.11 -1.23 11.23
C VAL A 101 2.45 -0.23 10.16
N VAL A 102 3.21 -0.67 9.15
CA VAL A 102 3.58 0.14 7.99
C VAL A 102 3.30 -0.66 6.72
N ASN A 103 2.73 0.00 5.71
CA ASN A 103 2.45 -0.57 4.39
C ASN A 103 2.90 0.43 3.30
N GLU A 104 3.70 -0.02 2.34
CA GLU A 104 3.89 0.70 1.08
C GLU A 104 2.84 0.28 0.08
N LEU A 105 2.09 1.24 -0.47
CA LEU A 105 1.15 1.00 -1.56
C LEU A 105 1.63 1.77 -2.79
N ALA A 106 1.39 1.22 -3.98
CA ALA A 106 1.66 1.93 -5.22
C ALA A 106 0.96 3.28 -5.23
N LEU A 107 1.56 4.31 -5.82
CA LEU A 107 0.89 5.58 -6.11
C LEU A 107 1.47 6.17 -7.37
N VAL A 108 0.77 6.03 -8.50
CA VAL A 108 1.26 6.44 -9.84
C VAL A 108 1.72 7.91 -9.84
N GLU A 109 1.01 8.75 -9.10
CA GLU A 109 1.23 10.19 -8.96
C GLU A 109 2.44 10.56 -8.07
N SER A 110 3.14 9.58 -7.50
CA SER A 110 4.31 9.87 -6.65
C SER A 110 5.43 10.52 -7.45
N ASP A 111 5.95 11.61 -6.91
CA ASP A 111 7.11 12.32 -7.40
C ASP A 111 7.94 12.78 -6.20
N TYR A 112 9.03 12.06 -5.94
CA TYR A 112 9.99 12.35 -4.86
C TYR A 112 10.90 13.55 -5.15
N GLY A 113 10.87 14.08 -6.38
CA GLY A 113 11.76 15.16 -6.80
C GLY A 113 13.25 14.78 -6.79
N LYS A 114 14.10 15.78 -7.06
CA LYS A 114 15.57 15.61 -6.99
C LYS A 114 16.06 16.00 -5.59
N PRO A 115 17.01 15.25 -5.01
CA PRO A 115 17.64 15.64 -3.76
C PRO A 115 18.34 17.00 -3.91
N PRO A 116 18.15 17.94 -2.98
CA PRO A 116 19.02 19.10 -2.87
C PRO A 116 20.49 18.68 -2.73
N VAL A 117 21.41 19.52 -3.20
CA VAL A 117 22.86 19.23 -3.08
C VAL A 117 23.22 19.05 -1.60
N GLY A 118 23.85 17.93 -1.29
CA GLY A 118 24.27 17.60 0.08
C GLY A 118 23.16 17.03 0.99
N ALA A 119 21.93 16.90 0.50
CA ALA A 119 20.84 16.29 1.27
C ALA A 119 21.17 14.84 1.66
N LYS A 120 20.72 14.45 2.85
CA LYS A 120 20.72 13.05 3.27
C LYS A 120 19.63 12.29 2.54
N VAL A 121 19.89 11.04 2.17
CA VAL A 121 18.99 10.24 1.33
C VAL A 121 18.67 8.90 1.98
N ILE A 122 17.42 8.48 1.87
CA ILE A 122 17.00 7.10 2.09
C ILE A 122 16.39 6.53 0.81
N SER A 123 16.69 5.28 0.50
CA SER A 123 16.02 4.50 -0.52
C SER A 123 14.59 4.19 -0.07
N LEU A 124 13.64 4.35 -0.98
CA LEU A 124 12.26 3.91 -0.82
C LEU A 124 12.18 2.50 -0.24
N SER A 125 12.98 1.57 -0.75
CA SER A 125 13.01 0.16 -0.32
C SER A 125 13.33 -0.07 1.17
N THR A 126 13.94 0.91 1.84
CA THR A 126 14.31 0.84 3.26
C THR A 126 13.53 1.82 4.13
N TRP A 127 12.73 2.71 3.53
CA TRP A 127 11.98 3.72 4.26
C TRP A 127 10.93 3.11 5.22
N PRO A 128 10.17 2.08 4.84
CA PRO A 128 9.28 1.39 5.77
C PRO A 128 10.03 0.76 6.94
N GLN A 129 11.21 0.18 6.67
CA GLN A 129 12.04 -0.42 7.71
C GLN A 129 12.59 0.64 8.67
N TYR A 130 13.01 1.81 8.17
CA TYR A 130 13.40 2.93 9.02
C TYR A 130 12.28 3.30 10.00
N VAL A 131 11.03 3.36 9.52
CA VAL A 131 9.89 3.67 10.39
C VAL A 131 9.67 2.59 11.43
N LEU A 132 9.58 1.32 11.02
CA LEU A 132 9.37 0.19 11.93
C LEU A 132 10.49 0.05 12.97
N ASP A 133 11.73 0.34 12.58
CA ASP A 133 12.90 0.24 13.44
C ASP A 133 12.95 1.37 14.50
N ASN A 134 12.37 2.55 14.24
CA ASN A 134 12.64 3.76 15.02
C ASN A 134 11.48 4.32 15.86
N PHE A 135 10.23 3.99 15.55
CA PHE A 135 9.06 4.61 16.17
C PHE A 135 8.10 3.59 16.80
N ALA A 136 7.47 3.95 17.91
CA ALA A 136 6.46 3.12 18.57
C ALA A 136 5.03 3.48 18.16
N THR A 137 4.80 4.73 17.76
CA THR A 137 3.46 5.27 17.44
C THR A 137 3.47 6.06 16.14
N VAL A 138 2.29 6.24 15.55
CA VAL A 138 2.11 7.09 14.35
C VAL A 138 2.52 8.52 14.65
N ALA A 139 2.11 9.07 15.80
CA ALA A 139 2.42 10.43 16.19
C ALA A 139 3.94 10.69 16.28
N GLU A 140 4.72 9.75 16.81
CA GLU A 140 6.19 9.84 16.85
C GLU A 140 6.79 9.87 15.45
N ALA A 141 6.36 8.95 14.57
CA ALA A 141 6.83 8.87 13.20
C ALA A 141 6.48 10.13 12.39
N VAL A 142 5.24 10.63 12.51
CA VAL A 142 4.79 11.87 11.88
C VAL A 142 5.63 13.06 12.35
N ALA A 143 5.88 13.18 13.65
CA ALA A 143 6.66 14.28 14.21
C ALA A 143 8.12 14.29 13.71
N ASP A 144 8.75 13.12 13.54
CA ASP A 144 10.11 13.03 12.99
C ASP A 144 10.16 13.26 11.48
N LEU A 145 9.30 12.58 10.72
CA LEU A 145 9.30 12.64 9.26
C LEU A 145 8.89 14.02 8.72
N ARG A 146 8.05 14.77 9.44
CA ARG A 146 7.73 16.19 9.12
C ARG A 146 8.94 17.12 9.12
N GLN A 147 10.04 16.73 9.76
CA GLN A 147 11.26 17.54 9.80
C GLN A 147 12.10 17.39 8.53
N GLU A 148 11.78 16.42 7.66
CA GLU A 148 12.46 16.18 6.37
C GLU A 148 14.01 16.14 6.51
N LYS A 149 14.51 15.49 7.57
CA LYS A 149 15.96 15.34 7.85
C LYS A 149 16.73 14.59 6.74
N PHE A 150 15.98 13.86 5.91
CA PHE A 150 16.45 13.18 4.72
C PHE A 150 15.34 13.24 3.66
N VAL A 151 15.72 13.03 2.40
CA VAL A 151 14.77 12.86 1.29
C VAL A 151 14.65 11.39 0.93
N VAL A 152 13.44 10.95 0.59
CA VAL A 152 13.20 9.62 0.04
C VAL A 152 13.50 9.64 -1.46
N GLN A 153 14.12 8.59 -1.99
CA GLN A 153 14.36 8.42 -3.42
C GLN A 153 13.88 7.05 -3.89
N THR A 154 13.23 7.02 -5.05
CA THR A 154 12.72 5.80 -5.67
C THR A 154 13.84 4.83 -6.04
N VAL A 155 13.49 3.55 -6.11
CA VAL A 155 14.29 2.52 -6.78
C VAL A 155 13.80 2.31 -8.22
N ILE A 156 14.69 1.87 -9.10
CA ILE A 156 14.34 1.42 -10.46
C ILE A 156 14.19 -0.10 -10.42
N LEU A 157 13.02 -0.58 -10.80
CA LEU A 157 12.70 -2.01 -10.86
C LEU A 157 13.40 -2.68 -12.04
N GLY A 158 13.47 -4.01 -12.05
CA GLY A 158 14.02 -4.78 -13.18
C GLY A 158 13.32 -4.52 -14.51
N THR A 159 12.07 -4.04 -14.46
CA THR A 159 11.27 -3.59 -15.61
C THR A 159 11.72 -2.25 -16.20
N GLY A 160 12.64 -1.54 -15.55
CA GLY A 160 13.10 -0.20 -15.92
C GLY A 160 12.20 0.94 -15.44
N ARG A 161 11.08 0.63 -14.77
CA ARG A 161 10.17 1.63 -14.20
C ARG A 161 10.60 2.00 -12.78
N ALA A 162 10.36 3.25 -12.39
CA ALA A 162 10.46 3.67 -11.00
C ALA A 162 9.35 3.04 -10.16
N ALA A 163 9.68 2.65 -8.93
CA ALA A 163 8.71 2.25 -7.93
C ALA A 163 8.07 3.51 -7.32
N ASN A 164 6.86 3.84 -7.78
CA ASN A 164 6.12 4.97 -7.25
C ASN A 164 5.21 4.46 -6.12
N MET A 165 5.50 4.84 -4.88
CA MET A 165 4.79 4.37 -3.68
C MET A 165 4.44 5.51 -2.73
N HIS A 166 3.37 5.36 -1.97
CA HIS A 166 3.15 6.12 -0.74
C HIS A 166 3.25 5.22 0.49
N LEU A 167 3.56 5.82 1.64
CA LEU A 167 3.68 5.11 2.91
C LEU A 167 2.43 5.34 3.74
N VAL A 168 1.84 4.24 4.23
CA VAL A 168 0.71 4.29 5.15
C VAL A 168 1.11 3.61 6.44
N MET A 169 0.72 4.18 7.58
CA MET A 169 1.01 3.60 8.88
C MET A 169 -0.16 3.69 9.85
N SER A 170 -0.23 2.75 10.79
CA SER A 170 -1.15 2.80 11.92
C SER A 170 -0.59 2.15 13.16
N ASP A 171 -1.10 2.53 14.33
CA ASP A 171 -0.65 1.99 15.61
C ASP A 171 -1.76 1.34 16.43
N ALA A 172 -1.37 0.75 17.55
CA ALA A 172 -2.25 0.05 18.48
C ALA A 172 -3.35 0.95 19.10
N THR A 173 -3.29 2.27 18.94
CA THR A 173 -4.32 3.20 19.42
C THR A 173 -5.39 3.49 18.37
N GLY A 174 -5.23 2.95 17.16
CA GLY A 174 -6.09 3.21 16.01
C GLY A 174 -5.77 4.55 15.32
N ASP A 175 -4.58 5.11 15.54
CA ASP A 175 -4.09 6.27 14.79
C ASP A 175 -3.62 5.85 13.40
N SER A 176 -3.66 6.77 12.43
CA SER A 176 -3.34 6.51 11.03
C SER A 176 -2.69 7.71 10.37
N ALA A 177 -1.71 7.46 9.50
CA ALA A 177 -1.13 8.50 8.67
C ALA A 177 -0.76 7.99 7.27
N VAL A 178 -0.89 8.88 6.28
CA VAL A 178 -0.55 8.69 4.87
C VAL A 178 0.51 9.71 4.49
N PHE A 179 1.58 9.25 3.85
CA PHE A 179 2.72 10.07 3.42
C PHE A 179 2.90 9.92 1.91
N GLU A 180 2.62 11.00 1.18
CA GLU A 180 2.72 11.03 -0.27
C GLU A 180 3.76 12.07 -0.69
N TYR A 181 4.64 11.71 -1.62
CA TYR A 181 5.48 12.70 -2.28
C TYR A 181 4.81 13.13 -3.58
N VAL A 182 4.35 14.38 -3.64
CA VAL A 182 3.63 14.92 -4.79
C VAL A 182 4.34 16.19 -5.26
N LYS A 183 4.78 16.21 -6.52
CA LYS A 183 5.57 17.32 -7.11
C LYS A 183 6.82 17.65 -6.29
N GLY A 184 7.51 16.62 -5.81
CA GLY A 184 8.74 16.73 -5.02
C GLY A 184 8.54 17.22 -3.58
N LYS A 185 7.31 17.19 -3.05
CA LYS A 185 7.00 17.64 -1.68
C LYS A 185 6.31 16.54 -0.89
N LEU A 186 6.70 16.38 0.36
CA LEU A 186 6.02 15.50 1.30
C LEU A 186 4.69 16.11 1.74
N VAL A 187 3.60 15.38 1.51
CA VAL A 187 2.25 15.65 1.99
C VAL A 187 1.89 14.60 3.02
N ILE A 188 1.41 15.02 4.19
CA ILE A 188 1.08 14.12 5.29
C ILE A 188 -0.35 14.37 5.75
N HIS A 189 -1.17 13.33 5.64
CA HIS A 189 -2.48 13.26 6.26
C HIS A 189 -2.36 12.41 7.52
N HIS A 190 -2.67 12.97 8.68
CA HIS A 190 -2.55 12.29 9.97
C HIS A 190 -3.85 12.47 10.77
N GLY A 191 -4.48 11.35 11.14
CA GLY A 191 -5.76 11.33 11.85
C GLY A 191 -6.39 9.94 11.89
N LYS A 192 -7.17 9.68 12.95
CA LYS A 192 -7.88 8.40 13.17
C LYS A 192 -8.99 8.14 12.13
N GLU A 193 -9.44 9.19 11.46
CA GLU A 193 -10.43 9.14 10.40
C GLU A 193 -9.88 8.54 9.08
N TYR A 194 -8.56 8.54 8.89
CA TYR A 194 -7.91 8.07 7.66
C TYR A 194 -7.74 6.54 7.67
N LYS A 195 -8.87 5.84 7.64
CA LYS A 195 -8.91 4.38 7.81
C LYS A 195 -8.67 3.59 6.53
N VAL A 196 -9.02 4.14 5.37
CA VAL A 196 -8.91 3.45 4.07
C VAL A 196 -7.95 4.22 3.19
N VAL A 197 -7.08 3.52 2.47
CA VAL A 197 -6.18 4.09 1.46
C VAL A 197 -6.06 3.12 0.29
N THR A 198 -6.13 3.64 -0.94
CA THR A 198 -5.84 2.87 -2.17
C THR A 198 -4.67 3.49 -2.93
N ASN A 199 -4.24 2.85 -4.02
CA ASN A 199 -3.07 3.26 -4.78
C ASN A 199 -3.24 4.51 -5.66
N SER A 200 -4.44 5.01 -5.90
CA SER A 200 -4.66 6.18 -6.76
C SER A 200 -6.10 6.67 -6.60
N PRO A 201 -6.39 7.97 -6.79
CA PRO A 201 -5.44 9.07 -6.96
C PRO A 201 -4.72 9.43 -5.65
N THR A 202 -4.02 10.58 -5.60
CA THR A 202 -3.51 11.15 -4.34
C THR A 202 -4.60 11.19 -3.26
N PHE A 203 -4.22 11.05 -1.99
CA PHE A 203 -5.17 10.83 -0.90
C PHE A 203 -6.21 11.96 -0.75
N ASP A 204 -5.83 13.23 -0.97
CA ASP A 204 -6.78 14.36 -1.03
C ASP A 204 -7.93 14.14 -2.03
N LYS A 205 -7.61 13.56 -3.20
CA LYS A 205 -8.59 13.26 -4.23
C LYS A 205 -9.42 12.03 -3.87
N GLN A 206 -8.84 11.03 -3.19
CA GLN A 206 -9.61 9.90 -2.65
C GLN A 206 -10.67 10.40 -1.64
N LEU A 207 -10.27 11.32 -0.75
CA LEU A 207 -11.19 11.95 0.20
C LEU A 207 -12.31 12.73 -0.52
N ALA A 208 -11.99 13.53 -1.53
CA ALA A 208 -12.98 14.26 -2.33
C ALA A 208 -13.96 13.33 -3.09
N ILE A 209 -13.46 12.22 -3.63
CA ILE A 209 -14.32 11.19 -4.26
C ILE A 209 -15.32 10.64 -3.23
N MET A 210 -14.89 10.43 -1.99
CA MET A 210 -15.77 9.92 -0.94
C MET A 210 -16.87 10.90 -0.55
N GLU A 211 -16.63 12.21 -0.61
CA GLU A 211 -17.67 13.23 -0.37
C GLU A 211 -18.83 13.09 -1.35
N TYR A 212 -18.53 12.92 -2.65
CA TYR A 212 -19.57 12.65 -3.65
C TYR A 212 -20.38 11.38 -3.31
N TRP A 213 -19.70 10.29 -2.94
CA TRP A 213 -20.38 9.02 -2.68
C TRP A 213 -21.23 9.05 -1.40
N LYS A 214 -20.80 9.81 -0.38
CA LYS A 214 -21.60 10.10 0.83
C LYS A 214 -22.97 10.67 0.46
N ASP A 215 -23.02 11.65 -0.44
CA ASP A 215 -24.26 12.27 -0.89
C ASP A 215 -25.06 11.38 -1.86
N ALA A 216 -24.37 10.54 -2.64
CA ALA A 216 -25.00 9.62 -3.58
C ALA A 216 -25.87 8.55 -2.89
N GLY A 217 -25.64 8.27 -1.60
CA GLY A 217 -26.48 7.39 -0.77
C GLY A 217 -25.89 6.01 -0.48
N GLY A 218 -24.66 5.75 -0.91
CA GLY A 218 -23.86 4.58 -0.54
C GLY A 218 -24.60 3.25 -0.59
N LEU A 219 -24.52 2.47 0.49
CA LEU A 219 -25.13 1.14 0.64
C LEU A 219 -26.65 1.11 0.40
N ASN A 220 -27.35 2.23 0.56
CA ASN A 220 -28.81 2.28 0.37
C ASN A 220 -29.22 2.46 -1.10
N LYS A 221 -28.28 2.77 -2.01
CA LYS A 221 -28.57 2.93 -3.44
C LYS A 221 -27.69 2.05 -4.32
N SER A 222 -26.39 2.30 -4.33
CA SER A 222 -25.43 1.57 -5.15
C SER A 222 -24.01 1.91 -4.70
N LEU A 223 -23.11 0.95 -4.84
CA LEU A 223 -21.67 1.14 -4.71
C LEU A 223 -21.00 0.86 -6.06
N PRO A 224 -19.90 1.57 -6.37
CA PRO A 224 -19.17 1.33 -7.60
C PRO A 224 -18.53 -0.07 -7.55
N GLY A 225 -18.62 -0.85 -8.63
CA GLY A 225 -18.27 -2.28 -8.63
C GLY A 225 -16.98 -2.66 -9.37
N THR A 226 -16.27 -1.72 -9.98
CA THR A 226 -15.10 -2.03 -10.81
C THR A 226 -13.82 -2.25 -9.99
N SER A 227 -12.76 -2.72 -10.64
CA SER A 227 -11.44 -2.88 -10.03
C SER A 227 -10.65 -1.58 -9.93
N ARG A 228 -11.20 -0.40 -10.29
CA ARG A 228 -10.50 0.88 -10.15
C ARG A 228 -10.22 1.25 -8.69
N ALA A 229 -9.11 1.94 -8.46
CA ALA A 229 -8.69 2.36 -7.13
C ALA A 229 -9.71 3.25 -6.40
N SER A 230 -10.35 4.18 -7.11
CA SER A 230 -11.46 4.99 -6.59
C SER A 230 -12.67 4.14 -6.16
N ASP A 231 -13.01 3.13 -6.96
CA ASP A 231 -14.17 2.30 -6.73
C ASP A 231 -13.94 1.40 -5.50
N ARG A 232 -12.73 0.82 -5.39
CA ARG A 232 -12.32 0.05 -4.21
C ARG A 232 -12.26 0.93 -2.97
N PHE A 233 -11.75 2.16 -3.06
CA PHE A 233 -11.72 3.09 -1.94
C PHE A 233 -13.12 3.30 -1.35
N VAL A 234 -14.09 3.60 -2.23
CA VAL A 234 -15.49 3.84 -1.85
C VAL A 234 -16.11 2.58 -1.26
N ARG A 235 -15.99 1.43 -1.95
CA ARG A 235 -16.53 0.15 -1.45
C ARG A 235 -15.94 -0.20 -0.09
N THR A 236 -14.63 -0.13 0.04
CA THR A 236 -13.92 -0.47 1.29
C THR A 236 -14.39 0.43 2.42
N SER A 237 -14.52 1.73 2.18
CA SER A 237 -14.97 2.70 3.20
C SER A 237 -16.36 2.36 3.72
N TYR A 238 -17.33 2.12 2.84
CA TYR A 238 -18.70 1.77 3.25
C TYR A 238 -18.80 0.41 3.94
N LEU A 239 -18.11 -0.60 3.40
CA LEU A 239 -18.15 -1.96 3.96
C LEU A 239 -17.43 -2.03 5.31
N LEU A 240 -16.33 -1.28 5.48
CA LEU A 240 -15.61 -1.15 6.75
C LEU A 240 -16.51 -0.60 7.85
N ASP A 241 -17.23 0.49 7.57
CA ASP A 241 -18.17 1.11 8.53
C ASP A 241 -19.36 0.21 8.86
N SER A 242 -19.64 -0.80 8.03
CA SER A 242 -20.71 -1.78 8.23
C SER A 242 -20.26 -3.03 9.01
N LEU A 243 -18.95 -3.20 9.24
CA LEU A 243 -18.46 -4.34 10.02
C LEU A 243 -18.92 -4.21 11.49
N PRO A 244 -19.27 -5.33 12.16
CA PRO A 244 -19.56 -5.29 13.59
C PRO A 244 -18.35 -4.76 14.37
N ALA A 245 -18.53 -3.68 15.14
CA ALA A 245 -17.48 -3.09 15.98
C ALA A 245 -17.40 -3.73 17.38
N GLU A 246 -18.24 -4.73 17.65
CA GLU A 246 -18.29 -5.51 18.89
C GLU A 246 -18.76 -6.93 18.58
N MET A 247 -18.76 -7.80 19.59
CA MET A 247 -19.18 -9.18 19.45
C MET A 247 -20.59 -9.28 18.85
N ASN A 248 -20.70 -9.96 17.71
CA ASN A 248 -21.99 -10.30 17.11
C ASN A 248 -22.36 -11.75 17.46
N GLU A 249 -23.33 -11.91 18.35
CA GLU A 249 -23.80 -13.20 18.86
C GLU A 249 -24.25 -14.17 17.75
N LYS A 250 -24.78 -13.65 16.63
CA LYS A 250 -25.25 -14.49 15.51
C LYS A 250 -24.11 -15.26 14.85
N TYR A 251 -22.89 -14.72 14.88
CA TYR A 251 -21.74 -15.30 14.19
C TYR A 251 -20.66 -15.82 15.14
N ILE A 252 -20.75 -15.52 16.45
CA ILE A 252 -19.69 -15.85 17.41
C ILE A 252 -19.48 -17.36 17.57
N SER A 253 -20.55 -18.15 17.42
CA SER A 253 -20.51 -19.61 17.48
C SER A 253 -19.63 -20.24 16.39
N GLY A 254 -19.43 -19.55 15.26
CA GLY A 254 -18.54 -19.98 14.17
C GLY A 254 -17.08 -19.60 14.38
N THR A 255 -16.73 -18.94 15.49
CA THR A 255 -15.37 -18.45 15.74
C THR A 255 -14.60 -19.34 16.72
N PRO A 256 -13.26 -19.46 16.57
CA PRO A 256 -12.43 -20.14 17.56
C PRO A 256 -12.69 -19.58 18.96
N GLN A 257 -12.85 -20.47 19.94
CA GLN A 257 -13.09 -20.10 21.35
C GLN A 257 -14.32 -19.19 21.59
N GLN A 258 -15.19 -19.01 20.57
CA GLN A 258 -16.35 -18.10 20.63
C GLN A 258 -15.98 -16.71 21.17
N ASN A 259 -14.84 -16.18 20.72
CA ASN A 259 -14.25 -14.97 21.26
C ASN A 259 -14.10 -13.89 20.18
N PHE A 260 -14.48 -12.65 20.53
CA PHE A 260 -14.44 -11.52 19.63
C PHE A 260 -13.05 -11.26 19.03
N LYS A 261 -11.97 -11.58 19.75
CA LYS A 261 -10.59 -11.50 19.26
C LYS A 261 -10.33 -12.30 17.98
N PHE A 262 -11.14 -13.32 17.71
CA PHE A 262 -11.12 -14.07 16.45
C PHE A 262 -12.20 -13.60 15.47
N GLN A 263 -13.35 -13.14 15.96
CA GLN A 263 -14.40 -12.57 15.11
C GLN A 263 -13.93 -11.33 14.35
N ALA A 264 -13.28 -10.40 15.03
CA ALA A 264 -12.78 -9.15 14.46
C ALA A 264 -11.83 -9.37 13.26
N PRO A 265 -10.75 -10.18 13.34
CA PRO A 265 -9.89 -10.42 12.18
C PRO A 265 -10.59 -11.16 11.05
N MET A 266 -11.56 -12.03 11.34
CA MET A 266 -12.37 -12.66 10.29
C MET A 266 -13.26 -11.66 9.54
N ALA A 267 -13.83 -10.68 10.25
CA ALA A 267 -14.60 -9.60 9.64
C ALA A 267 -13.71 -8.67 8.79
N ALA A 268 -12.53 -8.29 9.30
CA ALA A 268 -11.57 -7.51 8.52
C ALA A 268 -11.10 -8.29 7.27
N LEU A 269 -10.82 -9.60 7.39
CA LEU A 269 -10.40 -10.43 6.26
C LEU A 269 -11.52 -10.61 5.22
N SER A 270 -12.79 -10.72 5.63
CA SER A 270 -13.90 -10.80 4.69
C SER A 270 -14.05 -9.50 3.88
N LEU A 271 -13.88 -8.34 4.53
CA LEU A 271 -13.77 -7.06 3.86
C LEU A 271 -12.63 -7.05 2.83
N MET A 272 -11.40 -7.37 3.24
CA MET A 272 -10.24 -7.33 2.32
C MET A 272 -10.41 -8.30 1.13
N ARG A 273 -11.08 -9.43 1.31
CA ARG A 273 -11.41 -10.33 0.19
C ARG A 273 -12.42 -9.72 -0.79
N SER A 274 -13.39 -8.97 -0.29
CA SER A 274 -14.43 -8.35 -1.13
C SER A 274 -13.91 -7.19 -2.00
N VAL A 275 -12.74 -6.65 -1.66
CA VAL A 275 -12.11 -5.53 -2.37
C VAL A 275 -10.79 -5.91 -3.04
N GLY A 276 -10.36 -7.16 -2.96
CA GLY A 276 -9.21 -7.66 -3.72
C GLY A 276 -9.51 -7.73 -5.21
N THR A 277 -8.47 -7.63 -6.03
CA THR A 277 -8.61 -7.78 -7.49
C THR A 277 -8.47 -9.25 -7.87
N PRO A 278 -9.29 -9.77 -8.80
CA PRO A 278 -9.15 -11.15 -9.25
C PRO A 278 -7.75 -11.41 -9.83
N LEU A 279 -7.16 -12.57 -9.50
CA LEU A 279 -5.83 -12.93 -9.99
C LEU A 279 -5.81 -13.00 -11.52
N GLY A 280 -4.83 -12.34 -12.14
CA GLY A 280 -4.68 -12.26 -13.59
C GLY A 280 -5.58 -11.22 -14.26
N PHE A 281 -6.40 -10.48 -13.51
CA PHE A 281 -7.14 -9.33 -14.01
C PHE A 281 -6.23 -8.10 -14.07
N ALA A 282 -6.14 -7.48 -15.24
CA ALA A 282 -5.58 -6.15 -15.42
C ALA A 282 -6.64 -5.30 -16.14
N ASP A 283 -6.93 -4.10 -15.64
CA ASP A 283 -7.75 -3.15 -16.40
C ASP A 283 -6.95 -2.78 -17.66
N GLU A 284 -7.47 -3.14 -18.84
CA GLU A 284 -6.87 -2.84 -20.16
C GLU A 284 -7.14 -1.38 -20.60
N ALA A 285 -7.24 -0.43 -19.67
CA ALA A 285 -7.58 0.96 -19.98
C ALA A 285 -6.34 1.85 -20.18
#